data_AF-A0A6B3IAH1-F1
#
_entry.id   AF-A0A6B3IAH1-F1
#
_cell.length_a   1.000
_cell.length_b   1.000
_cell.length_c   1.000
_cell.angle_alpha   90.00
_cell.angle_beta   90.00
_cell.angle_gamma   90.00
#
_symmetry.space_group_name_H-M   'P 1'
#
loop_
_entity.id
_entity.type
_entity.pdbx_description
1 polymer ?
#
loop_
_entity_poly.entity_id
_entity_poly.type
_entity_poly.pdbx_seq_one_letter_code
_entity_poly.pdbx_strand_id
1 'polypeptide(L)'
;MGEGFRFFAEASPHPVLTFGVQQTAERADTAGSAQGPAVVVGTLRRGESGLDRFLTSLGEAHAGGLSPDWDRVFAGHRTDGVSLPTYPFQRRPYWLEDTAPAAGVPAGAPAEGDDFWEALGGGDLDRFTTALGVAPEDPLNVVLPALATWRSERTERSVVDSWRYRVIWRALPEGSPAASLDGSWLVLSSG
;
A
#
# COMPACT_ATOMS: atom_id res chain seq x y z
N MET A 1 28.16 -5.88 -27.70
CA MET A 1 26.72 -5.56 -27.61
C MET A 1 25.86 -6.72 -28.11
N GLY A 2 26.03 -7.19 -29.36
CA GLY A 2 25.19 -8.25 -29.95
C GLY A 2 25.21 -9.64 -29.28
N GLU A 3 26.21 -9.93 -28.44
CA GLU A 3 26.33 -11.19 -27.68
C GLU A 3 25.87 -11.07 -26.21
N GLY A 4 25.27 -9.93 -25.83
CA GLY A 4 24.74 -9.74 -24.47
C GLY A 4 25.73 -9.18 -23.43
N PHE A 5 26.96 -8.86 -23.83
CA PHE A 5 27.91 -8.17 -22.94
C PHE A 5 27.49 -6.72 -22.63
N ARG A 6 27.45 -6.39 -21.35
CA ARG A 6 27.05 -5.07 -20.81
C ARG A 6 28.20 -4.30 -20.15
N PHE A 7 29.22 -4.98 -19.63
CA PHE A 7 30.33 -4.36 -18.90
C PHE A 7 31.60 -4.33 -19.75
N PHE A 8 32.22 -3.16 -19.86
CA PHE A 8 33.45 -2.95 -20.62
C PHE A 8 34.48 -2.22 -19.75
N ALA A 9 35.69 -2.78 -19.65
CA ALA A 9 36.78 -2.20 -18.88
C ALA A 9 37.97 -1.87 -19.79
N GLU A 10 38.41 -0.61 -19.76
CA GLU A 10 39.63 -0.18 -20.45
C GLU A 10 40.86 -0.33 -19.55
N ALA A 11 41.68 -1.34 -19.85
CA ALA A 11 42.94 -1.61 -19.15
C ALA A 11 44.09 -0.75 -19.69
N SER A 12 44.10 0.55 -19.38
CA SER A 12 45.12 1.49 -19.84
C SER A 12 45.50 2.50 -18.75
N PRO A 13 46.69 3.12 -18.81
CA PRO A 13 47.12 4.18 -17.87
C PRO A 13 46.27 5.46 -17.95
N HIS A 14 45.51 5.63 -19.03
CA HIS A 14 44.64 6.76 -19.27
C HIS A 14 43.54 6.34 -20.26
N PRO A 15 42.25 6.50 -19.91
CA PRO A 15 41.15 6.00 -20.72
C PRO A 15 40.97 6.87 -21.97
N VAL A 16 40.95 6.25 -23.15
CA VAL A 16 40.74 6.91 -24.44
C VAL A 16 39.55 6.31 -25.20
N LEU A 17 39.22 5.05 -24.93
CA LEU A 17 38.18 4.30 -25.64
C LEU A 17 36.83 4.35 -24.91
N THR A 18 36.81 4.65 -23.62
CA THR A 18 35.58 4.62 -22.79
C THR A 18 34.42 5.38 -23.43
N PHE A 19 34.65 6.62 -23.88
CA PHE A 19 33.63 7.44 -24.53
C PHE A 19 33.13 6.85 -25.84
N GLY A 20 34.04 6.34 -26.67
CA GLY A 20 33.68 5.72 -27.95
C GLY A 20 32.85 4.45 -27.76
N VAL A 21 33.27 3.60 -26.81
CA VAL A 21 32.53 2.38 -26.46
C VAL A 21 31.16 2.70 -25.88
N GLN A 22 31.05 3.70 -25.01
CA GLN A 22 29.77 4.16 -24.46
C GLN A 22 28.82 4.61 -25.57
N GLN A 23 29.31 5.44 -26.49
CA GLN A 23 28.54 5.92 -27.63
C GLN A 23 28.10 4.82 -28.60
N THR A 24 28.96 3.82 -28.83
CA THR A 24 28.60 2.66 -29.65
C THR A 24 27.56 1.80 -28.93
N ALA A 25 27.69 1.66 -27.61
CA ALA A 25 26.76 0.90 -26.80
C ALA A 25 25.37 1.55 -26.79
N GLU A 26 25.28 2.86 -26.53
CA GLU A 26 24.02 3.60 -26.57
C GLU A 26 23.31 3.51 -27.93
N ARG A 27 24.08 3.58 -29.03
CA ARG A 27 23.50 3.43 -30.38
C ARG A 27 23.00 2.02 -30.67
N ALA A 28 23.73 1.01 -30.21
CA ALA A 28 23.33 -0.38 -30.39
C ALA A 28 22.16 -0.78 -29.46
N ASP A 29 21.91 -0.01 -28.40
CA ASP A 29 20.81 -0.22 -27.46
C ASP A 29 19.51 0.51 -27.90
N THR A 30 19.03 0.22 -29.12
CA THR A 30 17.89 0.92 -29.73
C THR A 30 16.53 0.59 -29.09
N ALA A 31 16.45 -0.50 -28.32
CA ALA A 31 15.21 -1.00 -27.72
C ALA A 31 15.23 -1.04 -26.17
N GLY A 32 16.34 -0.62 -25.54
CA GLY A 32 16.57 -0.79 -24.11
C GLY A 32 16.87 -2.24 -23.76
N SER A 33 18.11 -2.51 -23.38
CA SER A 33 18.54 -3.85 -22.97
C SER A 33 17.76 -4.27 -21.73
N ALA A 34 17.19 -5.48 -21.76
CA ALA A 34 16.56 -6.09 -20.59
C ALA A 34 17.54 -6.23 -19.39
N GLN A 35 18.84 -6.20 -19.67
CA GLN A 35 19.92 -6.30 -18.69
C GLN A 35 20.39 -4.93 -18.17
N GLY A 36 19.83 -3.82 -18.67
CA GLY A 36 20.16 -2.45 -18.30
C GLY A 36 21.21 -1.79 -19.21
N PRO A 37 21.50 -0.48 -19.03
CA PRO A 37 22.41 0.27 -19.89
C PRO A 37 23.84 -0.24 -19.78
N ALA A 38 24.61 -0.22 -20.87
CA ALA A 38 26.03 -0.59 -20.84
C ALA A 38 26.82 0.23 -19.81
N VAL A 39 27.80 -0.41 -19.18
CA VAL A 39 28.66 0.18 -18.16
C VAL A 39 30.09 0.11 -18.68
N VAL A 40 30.69 1.28 -18.88
CA VAL A 40 32.04 1.41 -19.44
C VAL A 40 32.93 2.14 -18.45
N VAL A 41 33.98 1.48 -17.97
CA VAL A 41 34.90 2.02 -16.96
C VAL A 41 36.35 1.99 -17.47
N GLY A 42 37.16 2.96 -17.06
CA GLY A 42 38.62 2.91 -17.20
C GLY A 42 39.26 2.33 -15.94
N THR A 43 40.47 1.76 -16.05
CA THR A 43 41.16 1.17 -14.87
C THR A 43 42.09 2.16 -14.16
N LEU A 44 42.81 2.99 -14.91
CA LEU A 44 43.73 4.00 -14.40
C LEU A 44 43.54 5.32 -15.14
N ARG A 45 43.96 6.43 -14.54
CA ARG A 45 43.93 7.75 -15.18
C ARG A 45 45.24 8.47 -14.90
N ARG A 46 45.78 9.17 -15.92
CA ARG A 46 46.94 10.07 -15.74
C ARG A 46 46.71 11.03 -14.58
N GLY A 47 47.63 11.05 -13.61
CA GLY A 47 47.55 11.88 -12.40
C GLY A 47 46.74 11.26 -11.26
N GLU A 48 46.05 10.14 -11.49
CA GLU A 48 45.28 9.37 -10.52
C GLU A 48 45.67 7.88 -10.68
N SER A 49 46.93 7.57 -10.39
CA SER A 49 47.46 6.20 -10.47
C SER A 49 47.37 5.52 -9.11
N GLY A 50 47.00 4.24 -9.09
CA GLY A 50 47.09 3.39 -7.90
C GLY A 50 45.80 2.67 -7.58
N LEU A 51 45.79 2.01 -6.42
CA LEU A 51 44.69 1.16 -5.97
C LEU A 51 43.40 1.94 -5.76
N ASP A 52 43.47 3.18 -5.27
CA ASP A 52 42.28 4.03 -5.06
C ASP A 52 41.53 4.28 -6.37
N ARG A 53 42.26 4.55 -7.47
CA ARG A 53 41.62 4.76 -8.75
C ARG A 53 40.95 3.49 -9.23
N PHE A 54 41.67 2.37 -9.15
CA PHE A 54 41.17 1.06 -9.55
C PHE A 54 39.92 0.64 -8.74
N LEU A 55 39.93 0.81 -7.42
CA LEU A 55 38.80 0.52 -6.55
C LEU A 55 37.61 1.42 -6.84
N THR A 56 37.85 2.68 -7.22
CA THR A 56 36.75 3.55 -7.66
C THR A 56 36.12 3.04 -8.94
N SER A 57 36.93 2.65 -9.94
CA SER A 57 36.42 2.06 -11.18
C SER A 57 35.64 0.76 -10.93
N LEU A 58 36.09 -0.05 -9.98
CA LEU A 58 35.35 -1.23 -9.52
C LEU A 58 34.02 -0.84 -8.86
N GLY A 59 34.01 0.23 -8.07
CA GLY A 59 32.81 0.80 -7.45
C GLY A 59 31.82 1.34 -8.48
N GLU A 60 32.29 2.02 -9.53
CA GLU A 60 31.47 2.47 -10.66
C GLU A 60 30.85 1.29 -11.41
N ALA A 61 31.64 0.25 -11.68
CA ALA A 61 31.13 -0.98 -12.28
C ALA A 61 30.10 -1.68 -11.37
N HIS A 62 30.34 -1.68 -10.06
CA HIS A 62 29.43 -2.27 -9.07
C HIS A 62 28.11 -1.52 -8.96
N ALA A 63 28.14 -0.18 -8.93
CA ALA A 63 26.94 0.65 -8.99
C ALA A 63 26.16 0.43 -10.30
N GLY A 64 26.86 0.06 -11.38
CA GLY A 64 26.28 -0.38 -12.65
C GLY A 64 25.65 -1.78 -12.62
N GLY A 65 25.81 -2.54 -11.53
CA GLY A 65 25.25 -3.88 -11.33
C GLY A 65 26.26 -5.03 -11.46
N LEU A 66 27.55 -4.75 -11.64
CA LEU A 66 28.58 -5.80 -11.58
C LEU A 66 28.73 -6.26 -10.14
N SER A 67 28.68 -7.57 -9.88
CA SER A 67 29.01 -8.10 -8.55
C SER A 67 30.39 -8.75 -8.61
N PRO A 68 31.48 -8.09 -8.19
CA PRO A 68 32.78 -8.74 -8.12
C PRO A 68 32.79 -9.81 -7.02
N ASP A 69 33.79 -10.68 -7.07
CA ASP A 69 34.10 -11.59 -5.97
C ASP A 69 34.69 -10.77 -4.80
N TRP A 70 33.81 -10.34 -3.88
CA TRP A 70 34.19 -9.53 -2.73
C TRP A 70 35.16 -10.25 -1.78
N ASP A 71 35.12 -11.59 -1.73
CA ASP A 71 36.06 -12.36 -0.92
C ASP A 71 37.49 -12.23 -1.46
N ARG A 72 37.66 -12.18 -2.78
CA ARG A 72 38.97 -11.90 -3.40
C ARG A 72 39.39 -10.45 -3.22
N VAL A 73 38.46 -9.50 -3.35
CA VAL A 73 38.76 -8.06 -3.20
C VAL A 73 39.26 -7.76 -1.79
N PHE A 74 38.66 -8.38 -0.77
CA PHE A 74 39.04 -8.20 0.63
C PHE A 74 39.97 -9.30 1.18
N ALA A 75 40.57 -10.12 0.31
CA ALA A 75 41.51 -11.15 0.73
C ALA A 75 42.68 -10.51 1.51
N GLY A 76 42.99 -11.03 2.69
CA GLY A 76 44.01 -10.47 3.59
C GLY A 76 43.60 -9.21 4.37
N HIS A 77 42.39 -8.69 4.14
CA HIS A 77 41.86 -7.46 4.75
C HIS A 77 40.54 -7.68 5.49
N ARG A 78 40.17 -8.95 5.78
CA ARG A 78 38.93 -9.27 6.51
C ARG A 78 39.03 -8.73 7.94
N THR A 79 38.27 -7.67 8.21
CA THR A 79 38.02 -7.16 9.56
C THR A 79 36.83 -7.90 10.17
N ASP A 80 36.73 -7.90 11.49
CA ASP A 80 35.48 -8.26 12.16
C ASP A 80 34.36 -7.36 11.63
N GLY A 81 33.23 -7.95 11.25
CA GLY A 81 32.12 -7.21 10.67
C GLY A 81 31.66 -6.09 11.60
N VAL A 82 31.45 -4.90 11.06
CA VAL A 82 30.96 -3.75 11.84
C VAL A 82 29.44 -3.67 11.77
N SER A 83 28.81 -3.23 12.87
CA SER A 83 27.37 -2.95 12.86
C SER A 83 27.09 -1.74 11.98
N LEU A 84 26.22 -1.89 10.99
CA LEU A 84 25.74 -0.81 10.13
C LEU A 84 24.30 -0.41 10.52
N PRO A 85 23.91 0.85 10.30
CA PRO A 85 22.51 1.24 10.41
C PRO A 85 21.62 0.39 9.50
N THR A 86 20.39 0.14 9.93
CA THR A 86 19.39 -0.53 9.11
C THR A 86 19.05 0.33 7.88
N TYR A 87 18.63 -0.33 6.80
CA TYR A 87 18.22 0.32 5.55
C TYR A 87 17.28 1.52 5.79
N PRO A 88 17.60 2.71 5.25
CA PRO A 88 16.78 3.90 5.43
C PRO A 88 15.56 3.86 4.49
N PHE A 89 14.50 3.15 4.90
CA PHE A 89 13.26 3.06 4.13
C PHE A 89 12.72 4.43 3.72
N GLN A 90 12.39 4.59 2.44
CA GLN A 90 11.65 5.75 1.92
C GLN A 90 10.16 5.58 2.25
N ARG A 91 9.75 6.11 3.40
CA ARG A 91 8.40 5.93 3.93
C ARG A 91 7.41 6.84 3.21
N ARG A 92 6.23 6.30 2.89
CA ARG A 92 5.05 7.05 2.51
C ARG A 92 3.88 6.59 3.37
N PRO A 93 2.92 7.46 3.70
CA PRO A 93 1.70 7.04 4.38
C PRO A 93 0.88 6.20 3.40
N TYR A 94 0.54 4.99 3.81
CA TYR A 94 -0.38 4.12 3.09
C TYR A 94 -1.55 3.82 4.02
N TRP A 95 -2.53 4.72 4.02
CA TRP A 95 -3.79 4.56 4.74
C TRP A 95 -4.91 4.34 3.71
N LEU A 96 -5.88 3.49 4.05
CA LEU A 96 -7.13 3.42 3.29
C LEU A 96 -7.92 4.70 3.63
N GLU A 97 -8.05 5.59 2.66
CA GLU A 97 -8.96 6.73 2.78
C GLU A 97 -10.38 6.20 2.58
N ASP A 98 -11.25 6.47 3.56
CA ASP A 98 -12.65 6.08 3.51
C ASP A 98 -13.31 6.90 2.39
N THR A 99 -13.39 6.32 1.20
CA THR A 99 -14.23 6.85 0.14
C THR A 99 -15.66 6.68 0.63
N ALA A 100 -16.20 7.75 1.22
CA ALA A 100 -17.58 7.82 1.67
C ALA A 100 -18.45 7.16 0.59
N PRO A 101 -19.15 6.06 0.90
CA PRO A 101 -19.97 5.39 -0.09
C PRO A 101 -20.96 6.42 -0.63
N ALA A 102 -21.00 6.57 -1.96
CA ALA A 102 -22.01 7.38 -2.64
C ALA A 102 -23.35 7.07 -2.00
N ALA A 103 -23.99 8.09 -1.41
CA ALA A 103 -25.14 8.00 -0.51
C ALA A 103 -26.14 6.91 -0.94
N GLY A 104 -25.86 5.68 -0.53
CA GLY A 104 -26.77 4.56 -0.55
C GLY A 104 -27.62 4.72 0.70
N VAL A 105 -28.93 4.58 0.53
CA VAL A 105 -29.91 4.54 1.62
C VAL A 105 -29.29 3.85 2.85
N PRO A 106 -29.37 4.43 4.06
CA PRO A 106 -28.76 3.84 5.23
C PRO A 106 -29.38 2.46 5.48
N ALA A 107 -28.69 1.41 5.02
CA ALA A 107 -29.00 0.02 5.34
C ALA A 107 -28.46 -0.23 6.75
N GLY A 108 -29.24 0.20 7.75
CA GLY A 108 -28.86 0.09 9.15
C GLY A 108 -29.56 1.10 10.05
N ALA A 109 -30.88 1.18 10.00
CA ALA A 109 -31.60 1.55 11.21
C ALA A 109 -31.63 0.28 12.10
N PRO A 110 -31.29 0.37 13.40
CA PRO A 110 -31.50 -0.76 14.30
C PRO A 110 -32.98 -1.15 14.32
N ALA A 111 -33.24 -2.46 14.22
CA ALA A 111 -34.59 -3.06 14.21
C ALA A 111 -35.41 -2.78 15.50
N GLU A 112 -34.81 -2.18 16.54
CA GLU A 112 -35.52 -1.66 17.72
C GLU A 112 -36.39 -0.44 17.39
N GLY A 113 -36.24 0.08 16.17
CA GLY A 113 -36.92 1.23 15.68
C GLY A 113 -38.30 1.01 15.09
N ASP A 114 -38.64 -0.24 14.79
CA ASP A 114 -39.82 -0.62 14.03
C ASP A 114 -41.07 -0.62 14.92
N ASP A 115 -40.95 -0.95 16.20
CA ASP A 115 -42.09 -1.12 17.11
C ASP A 115 -43.00 0.12 17.21
N PHE A 116 -42.39 1.31 17.31
CA PHE A 116 -43.10 2.59 17.34
C PHE A 116 -43.77 2.93 15.99
N TRP A 117 -43.06 2.70 14.88
CA TRP A 117 -43.58 3.02 13.54
C TRP A 117 -44.64 2.03 13.07
N GLU A 118 -44.51 0.76 13.47
CA GLU A 118 -45.52 -0.27 13.30
C GLU A 118 -46.78 0.04 14.12
N ALA A 119 -46.62 0.49 15.38
CA ALA A 119 -47.74 0.95 16.19
C ALA A 119 -48.47 2.15 15.55
N LEU A 120 -47.72 3.14 15.07
CA LEU A 120 -48.28 4.32 14.41
C LEU A 120 -48.95 3.96 13.07
N GLY A 121 -48.31 3.12 12.25
CA GLY A 121 -48.83 2.68 10.95
C GLY A 121 -50.04 1.76 11.08
N GLY A 122 -50.09 0.95 12.14
CA GLY A 122 -51.21 0.07 12.47
C GLY A 122 -52.34 0.74 13.27
N GLY A 123 -52.15 1.97 13.76
CA GLY A 123 -53.12 2.68 14.58
C GLY A 123 -53.30 2.12 15.99
N ASP A 124 -52.29 1.43 16.52
CA ASP A 124 -52.30 0.81 17.85
C ASP A 124 -51.95 1.86 18.92
N LEU A 125 -52.99 2.45 19.52
CA LEU A 125 -52.85 3.53 20.51
C LEU A 125 -52.17 3.05 21.80
N ASP A 126 -52.45 1.84 22.26
CA ASP A 126 -51.88 1.30 23.49
C ASP A 126 -50.38 1.05 23.33
N ARG A 127 -49.98 0.50 22.18
CA ARG A 127 -48.56 0.29 21.86
C ARG A 127 -47.82 1.59 21.62
N PHE A 128 -48.46 2.57 20.97
CA PHE A 128 -47.88 3.90 20.74
C PHE A 128 -47.65 4.68 22.06
N THR A 129 -48.64 4.67 22.95
CA THR A 129 -48.57 5.37 24.24
C THR A 129 -47.58 4.71 25.19
N THR A 130 -47.53 3.37 25.19
CA THR A 130 -46.49 2.60 25.90
C THR A 130 -45.08 2.95 25.40
N ALA A 131 -44.88 3.06 24.09
CA ALA A 131 -43.57 3.40 23.51
C ALA A 131 -43.12 4.84 23.84
N LEU A 132 -44.06 5.77 24.07
CA LEU A 132 -43.80 7.15 24.47
C LEU A 132 -43.78 7.36 25.99
N GLY A 133 -44.25 6.40 26.79
CA GLY A 133 -44.38 6.52 28.24
C GLY A 133 -45.47 7.49 28.69
N VAL A 134 -46.54 7.62 27.91
CA VAL A 134 -47.68 8.53 28.18
C VAL A 134 -48.97 7.73 28.35
N ALA A 135 -49.99 8.32 28.96
CA ALA A 135 -51.32 7.72 29.04
C ALA A 135 -52.12 7.92 27.73
N PRO A 136 -53.06 7.02 27.38
CA PRO A 136 -53.87 7.15 26.16
C PRO A 136 -54.70 8.44 26.10
N GLU A 137 -55.17 8.92 27.25
CA GLU A 137 -55.95 10.14 27.41
C GLU A 137 -55.12 11.43 27.60
N ASP A 138 -53.78 11.35 27.52
CA ASP A 138 -52.93 12.51 27.74
C ASP A 138 -53.13 13.58 26.64
N PRO A 139 -53.28 14.87 27.01
CA PRO A 139 -53.45 15.94 26.04
C PRO A 139 -52.14 16.22 25.28
N LEU A 140 -52.25 16.84 24.10
CA LEU A 140 -51.09 17.08 23.21
C LEU A 140 -49.94 17.88 23.85
N ASN A 141 -50.21 18.70 24.86
CA ASN A 141 -49.17 19.43 25.59
C ASN A 141 -48.29 18.51 26.47
N VAL A 142 -48.72 17.27 26.73
CA VAL A 142 -47.95 16.22 27.41
C VAL A 142 -47.29 15.30 26.37
N VAL A 143 -48.02 14.94 25.32
CA VAL A 143 -47.53 14.05 24.25
C VAL A 143 -46.40 14.67 23.41
N LEU A 144 -46.49 15.95 23.05
CA LEU A 144 -45.49 16.60 22.21
C LEU A 144 -44.09 16.66 22.86
N PRO A 145 -43.94 17.05 24.14
CA PRO A 145 -42.66 16.94 24.84
C PRO A 145 -42.15 15.49 24.93
N ALA A 146 -43.02 14.52 25.21
CA ALA A 146 -42.63 13.11 25.28
C ALA A 146 -42.07 12.61 23.94
N LEU A 147 -42.71 12.98 22.82
CA LEU A 147 -42.25 12.68 21.46
C LEU A 147 -40.91 13.34 21.14
N ALA A 148 -40.70 14.59 21.60
CA ALA A 148 -39.43 15.30 21.42
C ALA A 148 -38.28 14.62 22.18
N THR A 149 -38.53 14.21 23.43
CA THR A 149 -37.57 13.45 24.26
C THR A 149 -37.21 12.13 23.58
N TRP A 150 -38.23 11.35 23.19
CA TRP A 150 -38.05 10.07 22.49
C TRP A 150 -37.18 10.22 21.23
N ARG A 151 -37.42 11.28 20.43
CA ARG A 151 -36.63 11.54 19.22
C ARG A 151 -35.18 11.92 19.53
N SER A 152 -34.95 12.72 20.57
CA SER A 152 -33.60 13.14 20.97
C SER A 152 -32.76 11.95 21.41
N GLU A 153 -33.28 11.11 22.30
CA GLU A 153 -32.61 9.90 22.81
C GLU A 153 -32.24 8.92 21.69
N ARG A 154 -33.07 8.84 20.65
CA ARG A 154 -32.82 7.97 19.50
C ARG A 154 -31.75 8.55 18.57
N THR A 155 -31.72 9.87 18.42
CA THR A 155 -30.68 10.57 17.65
C THR A 155 -29.31 10.40 18.31
N GLU A 156 -29.24 10.55 19.63
CA GLU A 156 -28.01 10.30 20.41
C GLU A 156 -27.52 8.85 20.27
N ARG A 157 -28.42 7.87 20.41
CA ARG A 157 -28.08 6.45 20.19
C ARG A 157 -27.62 6.17 18.76
N SER A 158 -28.23 6.81 17.76
CA SER A 158 -27.84 6.66 16.35
C SER A 158 -26.46 7.22 16.05
N VAL A 159 -26.05 8.32 16.69
CA VAL A 159 -24.68 8.86 16.55
C VAL A 159 -23.67 7.86 17.10
N VAL A 160 -23.93 7.30 18.28
CA VAL A 160 -23.08 6.27 18.88
C VAL A 160 -23.04 5.00 18.02
N ASP A 161 -24.17 4.55 17.45
CA ASP A 161 -24.19 3.36 16.59
C ASP A 161 -23.50 3.61 15.24
N SER A 162 -23.56 4.83 14.71
CA SER A 162 -22.84 5.21 13.46
C SER A 162 -21.32 5.20 13.60
N TRP A 163 -20.80 5.32 14.81
CA TRP A 163 -19.36 5.23 15.09
C TRP A 163 -18.90 3.79 15.33
N ARG A 164 -19.82 2.83 15.39
CA ARG A 164 -19.47 1.41 15.52
C ARG A 164 -19.19 0.82 14.15
N TYR A 165 -17.98 0.28 14.00
CA TYR A 165 -17.66 -0.60 12.89
C TYR A 165 -18.62 -1.80 12.89
N ARG A 166 -19.47 -1.91 11.86
CA ARG A 166 -20.21 -3.14 11.57
C ARG A 166 -19.44 -3.99 10.58
N VAL A 167 -19.04 -5.18 11.03
CA VAL A 167 -18.60 -6.25 10.14
C VAL A 167 -19.85 -6.87 9.54
N ILE A 168 -20.17 -6.51 8.29
CA ILE A 168 -21.22 -7.18 7.52
C ILE A 168 -20.58 -8.20 6.57
N TRP A 169 -21.04 -9.44 6.65
CA TRP A 169 -20.71 -10.45 5.66
C TRP A 169 -21.65 -10.26 4.46
N ARG A 170 -21.10 -9.76 3.35
CA ARG A 170 -21.81 -9.72 2.08
C ARG A 170 -21.51 -11.03 1.33
N ALA A 171 -22.49 -11.91 1.26
CA ALA A 171 -22.39 -13.09 0.40
C ALA A 171 -22.16 -12.62 -1.04
N LEU A 172 -21.07 -13.10 -1.66
CA LEU A 172 -20.85 -12.90 -3.09
C LEU A 172 -21.95 -13.65 -3.85
N PRO A 173 -22.57 -13.04 -4.87
CA PRO A 173 -23.58 -13.73 -5.68
C PRO A 173 -22.99 -15.01 -6.27
N GLU A 174 -23.73 -16.10 -6.15
CA GLU A 174 -23.36 -17.38 -6.76
C GLU A 174 -23.16 -17.20 -8.26
N GLY A 175 -21.96 -17.45 -8.76
CA GLY A 175 -21.61 -17.30 -10.18
C GLY A 175 -20.69 -16.12 -10.54
N SER A 176 -20.16 -15.36 -9.57
CA SER A 176 -19.01 -14.49 -9.86
C SER A 176 -17.86 -15.35 -10.43
N PRO A 177 -17.31 -15.03 -11.62
CA PRO A 177 -16.18 -15.77 -12.15
C PRO A 177 -15.04 -15.66 -11.15
N ALA A 178 -14.49 -16.81 -10.73
CA ALA A 178 -13.26 -16.82 -9.97
C ALA A 178 -12.23 -16.02 -10.77
N ALA A 179 -11.88 -14.83 -10.29
CA ALA A 179 -10.79 -14.08 -10.87
C ALA A 179 -9.58 -15.03 -10.82
N SER A 180 -8.98 -15.32 -11.97
CA SER A 180 -7.74 -16.08 -12.01
C SER A 180 -6.70 -15.26 -11.26
N LEU A 181 -6.37 -15.74 -10.07
CA LEU A 181 -5.39 -15.13 -9.21
C LEU A 181 -4.01 -15.46 -9.81
N ASP A 182 -3.43 -14.55 -10.58
CA ASP A 182 -2.06 -14.69 -11.04
C ASP A 182 -1.10 -14.47 -9.86
N GLY A 183 -0.13 -15.36 -9.70
CA GLY A 183 0.91 -15.28 -8.66
C GLY A 183 0.76 -16.30 -7.52
N SER A 184 1.62 -16.17 -6.50
CA SER A 184 1.64 -17.05 -5.33
C SER A 184 0.74 -16.49 -4.23
N TRP A 185 -0.29 -17.25 -3.85
CA TRP A 185 -1.27 -16.85 -2.84
C TRP A 185 -1.22 -17.78 -1.64
N LEU A 186 -1.28 -17.20 -0.44
CA LEU A 186 -1.44 -17.96 0.80
C LEU A 186 -2.92 -18.23 1.03
N VAL A 187 -3.29 -19.50 1.10
CA VAL A 187 -4.65 -19.92 1.48
C VAL A 187 -4.67 -20.18 2.98
N LEU A 188 -5.53 -19.45 3.70
CA LEU A 188 -5.84 -19.72 5.09
C LEU A 188 -6.98 -20.73 5.15
N SER A 189 -6.67 -21.99 5.45
CA SER A 189 -7.68 -22.98 5.84
C SER A 189 -7.83 -22.96 7.36
N SER A 190 -9.05 -22.79 7.86
CA SER A 190 -9.38 -23.10 9.24
C SER A 190 -9.26 -24.62 9.46
N GLY A 191 -8.38 -25.04 10.37
CA GLY A 191 -8.33 -26.41 10.87
C GLY A 191 -9.39 -26.66 11.93
#